data_AF-A0A660ME54-F1
#
_entry.id   AF-A0A660ME54-F1
#
_cell.length_a   1.000
_cell.length_b   1.000
_cell.length_c   1.000
_cell.angle_alpha   90.00
_cell.angle_beta   90.00
_cell.angle_gamma   90.00
#
_symmetry.space_group_name_H-M   'P 1'
#
loop_
_entity.id
_entity.type
_entity.pdbx_description
1 polymer ?
#
loop_
_entity_poly.entity_id
_entity_poly.type
_entity_poly.pdbx_seq_one_letter_code
_entity_poly.pdbx_strand_id
1 'polypeptide(L)' 'MSRPVPAVFGSEFYPEMPTVAYQNGAWQPVRWQESATITLPAGAHGLHYGSECFEGLKAFRQKNGDIVLFRPDDNIA' A
#
# COMPACT_ATOMS: atom_id res chain seq x y z
N MET A 1 29.53 -6.84 13.89
CA MET A 1 28.60 -5.80 13.40
C MET A 1 27.19 -6.29 13.69
N SER A 2 26.52 -5.77 14.72
CA SER A 2 25.11 -6.11 14.97
C SER A 2 24.28 -5.62 13.79
N ARG A 3 23.43 -6.50 13.25
CA ARG A 3 22.46 -6.09 12.23
C ARG A 3 21.50 -5.10 12.88
N PRO A 4 21.16 -3.96 12.24
CA PRO A 4 20.13 -3.07 12.76
C PRO A 4 18.88 -3.87 13.10
N VAL A 5 18.27 -3.59 14.25
CA VAL A 5 16.97 -4.16 14.58
C VAL A 5 16.00 -3.69 13.49
N PRO A 6 15.31 -4.60 12.79
CA PRO A 6 14.29 -4.22 11.83
C PRO A 6 13.27 -3.30 12.51
N ALA A 7 12.76 -2.31 11.79
CA ALA A 7 11.65 -1.51 12.26
C ALA A 7 10.50 -2.42 12.78
N VAL A 8 9.75 -1.92 13.76
CA VAL A 8 8.54 -2.61 14.22
C VAL A 8 7.61 -2.77 13.01
N PHE A 9 6.94 -3.92 12.90
CA PHE A 9 6.04 -4.16 11.78
C PHE A 9 5.00 -3.04 11.67
N GLY A 10 4.91 -2.41 10.49
CA GLY A 10 3.97 -1.32 10.22
C GLY A 10 4.28 0.01 10.92
N SER A 11 5.49 0.23 11.44
CA SER A 11 5.86 1.49 12.09
C SER A 11 6.60 2.49 11.20
N GLU A 12 7.15 2.04 10.07
CA GLU A 12 7.86 2.87 9.10
C GLU A 12 7.27 2.68 7.71
N PHE A 13 7.10 3.78 6.99
CA PHE A 13 6.45 3.83 5.69
C PHE A 13 7.36 4.50 4.66
N TYR A 14 7.22 4.11 3.39
CA TYR A 14 7.83 4.86 2.29
C TYR A 14 7.17 6.25 2.21
N PRO A 15 7.93 7.34 1.94
CA PRO A 15 7.39 8.71 2.01
C PRO A 15 6.21 8.97 1.07
N GLU A 16 6.18 8.29 -0.08
CA GLU A 16 5.14 8.45 -1.09
C GLU A 16 4.32 7.16 -1.27
N MET A 17 3.08 7.28 -1.71
CA MET A 17 2.25 6.13 -2.06
C MET A 17 1.44 6.38 -3.35
N PRO A 18 1.20 5.33 -4.15
CA PRO A 18 0.31 5.42 -5.29
C PRO A 18 -1.15 5.46 -4.84
N THR A 19 -1.96 6.27 -5.52
CA THR A 19 -3.40 6.41 -5.29
C THR A 19 -4.13 6.35 -6.62
N VAL A 20 -5.33 5.78 -6.60
CA VAL A 20 -6.20 5.66 -7.78
C VAL A 20 -7.62 6.00 -7.33
N ALA A 21 -8.23 7.00 -7.98
CA ALA A 21 -9.62 7.35 -7.72
C ALA A 21 -10.55 6.63 -8.70
N TYR A 22 -11.77 6.34 -8.27
CA TYR A 22 -12.87 5.92 -9.14
C TYR A 22 -13.86 7.07 -9.27
N GLN A 23 -14.08 7.56 -10.49
CA GLN A 23 -14.92 8.72 -10.77
C GLN A 23 -15.70 8.50 -12.07
N ASN A 24 -16.98 8.87 -12.07
CA ASN A 24 -17.84 8.79 -13.26
C ASN A 24 -17.84 7.42 -13.95
N GLY A 25 -17.81 6.34 -13.17
CA GLY A 25 -17.81 4.97 -13.71
C GLY A 25 -16.47 4.47 -14.25
N ALA A 26 -15.37 5.17 -13.98
CA ALA A 26 -14.04 4.78 -14.46
C ALA A 26 -12.94 4.99 -13.42
N TRP A 27 -11.96 4.09 -13.43
CA TRP A 27 -10.69 4.27 -12.73
C TRP A 27 -9.88 5.39 -13.38
N GLN A 28 -9.31 6.26 -12.56
CA GLN A 28 -8.46 7.36 -12.99
C GLN A 28 -6.99 6.90 -13.10
N PRO A 29 -6.11 7.66 -13.76
CA PRO A 29 -4.68 7.36 -13.75
C PRO A 29 -4.09 7.36 -12.33
N VAL A 30 -3.07 6.54 -12.11
CA VAL A 30 -2.31 6.49 -10.85
C VAL A 30 -1.68 7.85 -10.57
N ARG A 31 -1.78 8.30 -9.31
CA ARG A 31 -1.10 9.50 -8.80
C ARG A 31 -0.29 9.14 -7.56
N TRP A 32 0.90 9.71 -7.43
CA TRP A 32 1.71 9.60 -6.22
C TRP A 32 1.41 10.77 -5.29
N GLN A 33 1.34 10.52 -3.99
CA GLN A 33 1.18 11.54 -2.94
C GLN A 33 1.93 11.14 -1.68
N GLU A 34 2.07 12.07 -0.73
CA GLU A 34 2.59 11.80 0.61
C GLU A 34 1.79 10.71 1.33
N SER A 35 2.49 9.71 1.88
CA SER A 35 1.89 8.58 2.61
C SER A 35 1.30 8.98 3.96
N ALA A 36 1.72 10.12 4.52
CA ALA A 36 1.35 10.53 5.87
C ALA A 36 -0.15 10.83 6.05
N THR A 37 -0.85 11.22 4.97
CA THR A 37 -2.26 11.64 5.05
C THR A 37 -3.06 11.22 3.82
N ILE A 38 -4.32 10.85 4.04
CA ILE A 38 -5.33 10.71 2.98
C ILE A 38 -6.47 11.68 3.30
N THR A 39 -6.85 12.51 2.33
CA THR A 39 -8.02 13.40 2.47
C THR A 39 -9.28 12.68 2.00
N LEU A 40 -10.24 12.51 2.90
CA LEU A 40 -11.54 11.91 2.63
C LEU A 40 -12.67 12.81 3.14
N PRO A 41 -13.85 12.79 2.50
CA PRO A 41 -15.04 13.42 3.09
C PRO A 41 -15.31 12.85 4.48
N ALA A 42 -15.72 13.69 5.42
CA ALA A 42 -16.02 13.26 6.78
C ALA A 42 -17.11 12.16 6.84
N GLY A 43 -18.00 12.12 5.86
CA GLY A 43 -19.05 11.09 5.70
C GLY A 43 -18.66 9.91 4.79
N ALA A 44 -17.38 9.69 4.51
CA ALA A 44 -16.95 8.61 3.62
C ALA A 44 -17.41 7.24 4.13
N HIS A 45 -17.99 6.42 3.25
CA HIS A 45 -18.62 5.15 3.63
C HIS A 45 -17.63 4.18 4.30
N GLY A 46 -16.35 4.21 3.91
CA GLY A 46 -15.28 3.44 4.58
C GLY A 46 -15.14 3.79 6.07
N LEU A 47 -15.27 5.08 6.44
CA LEU A 47 -15.12 5.55 7.82
C LEU A 47 -16.33 5.21 8.72
N HIS A 48 -17.53 5.12 8.13
CA HIS A 48 -18.78 4.96 8.90
C HIS A 48 -19.35 3.55 8.87
N TYR A 49 -19.11 2.82 7.78
CA TYR A 49 -19.78 1.55 7.50
C TYR A 49 -18.83 0.46 7.04
N GLY A 50 -17.51 0.68 7.13
CA GLY A 50 -16.49 -0.35 6.87
C GLY A 50 -16.46 -0.87 5.44
N SER A 51 -16.88 -0.07 4.45
CA SER A 51 -16.66 -0.44 3.03
C SER A 51 -15.24 -0.18 2.62
N GLU A 52 -14.38 -1.08 3.05
CA GLU A 52 -12.96 -1.11 2.77
C GLU A 52 -12.49 -2.55 2.66
N CYS A 53 -11.43 -2.75 1.89
CA CYS A 53 -10.69 -3.99 1.82
C CYS A 53 -9.20 -3.65 1.74
N PHE A 54 -8.36 -4.59 2.15
CA PHE A 54 -6.91 -4.44 2.09
C PHE A 54 -6.27 -5.77 1.73
N GLU A 55 -5.04 -5.68 1.24
CA GLU A 55 -4.21 -6.83 0.89
C GLU A 55 -2.83 -6.71 1.50
N GLY A 56 -2.08 -7.83 1.52
CA GLY A 56 -0.78 -7.90 2.16
C GLY A 56 0.19 -8.80 1.42
N LEU A 57 1.23 -8.20 0.82
CA LEU A 57 2.34 -8.93 0.18
C LEU A 57 3.68 -8.31 0.55
N LYS A 58 4.77 -9.04 0.26
CA LYS A 58 6.14 -8.61 0.56
C LYS A 58 7.03 -8.71 -0.67
N ALA A 59 7.95 -7.75 -0.77
CA ALA A 59 9.08 -7.80 -1.69
C ALA A 59 10.31 -8.31 -0.95
N PHE A 60 11.03 -9.26 -1.55
CA PHE A 60 12.22 -9.88 -0.97
C PHE A 60 13.43 -9.62 -1.86
N ARG A 61 14.55 -9.21 -1.24
CA ARG A 61 15.83 -9.10 -1.93
C ARG A 61 16.54 -10.46 -1.91
N GLN A 62 16.88 -10.96 -3.10
CA GLN A 62 17.59 -12.21 -3.29
C GLN A 62 19.10 -12.03 -3.18
N LYS A 63 19.84 -13.15 -3.04
CA LYS A 63 21.32 -13.14 -2.89
C LYS A 63 22.04 -12.47 -4.06
N ASN A 64 21.47 -12.52 -5.26
CA ASN A 64 22.00 -11.90 -6.48
C ASN A 64 21.63 -10.41 -6.64
N GLY A 65 20.88 -9.84 -5.68
CA GLY A 65 20.46 -8.45 -5.69
C GLY A 65 19.04 -8.21 -6.22
N ASP A 66 18.46 -9.18 -6.92
CA ASP A 66 17.12 -9.08 -7.50
C ASP A 66 16.04 -8.88 -6.43
N ILE A 67 14.97 -8.18 -6.81
CA ILE A 67 13.76 -8.06 -5.99
C ILE A 67 12.70 -8.98 -6.55
N VAL A 68 12.10 -9.82 -5.70
CA VAL A 68 11.04 -10.75 -6.08
C VAL A 68 9.80 -10.55 -5.23
N LEU A 69 8.63 -10.82 -5.83
CA LEU A 69 7.35 -10.91 -5.16
C LEU A 69 6.94 -12.39 -5.06
N PHE A 70 6.32 -12.78 -3.95
CA PHE A 70 5.81 -14.14 -3.79
C PHE A 70 4.32 -14.18 -4.12
N ARG A 71 3.96 -14.87 -5.22
CA ARG A 71 2.57 -15.11 -5.66
C ARG A 71 1.67 -13.86 -5.64
N PRO A 72 2.03 -12.76 -6.32
CA PRO A 72 1.19 -11.56 -6.32
C PRO A 72 -0.20 -11.80 -6.90
N ASP A 73 -0.35 -12.75 -7.83
CA ASP A 73 -1.63 -13.08 -8.44
C ASP A 73 -2.64 -13.67 -7.43
N ASP A 74 -2.17 -14.34 -6.37
CA ASP A 74 -3.02 -14.83 -5.28
C ASP A 74 -3.60 -13.69 -4.43
N ASN A 75 -2.90 -12.55 -4.33
CA ASN A 75 -3.41 -11.36 -3.63
C ASN A 75 -4.40 -10.57 -4.49
N ILE A 76 -4.39 -10.77 -5.81
CA ILE A 76 -5.25 -10.03 -6.75
C ILE A 76 -6.58 -10.77 -6.99
N ALA A 77 -6.55 -12.11 -6.88
CA ALA A 77 -7.62 -13.02 -7.25
C ALA A 77 -8.90 -12.93 -6.39
#